data_AF-A0A1B9LF50-F1
#
_entry.id   AF-A0A1B9LF50-F1
#
_cell.length_a   1.000
_cell.length_b   1.000
_cell.length_c   1.000
_cell.angle_alpha   90.00
_cell.angle_beta   90.00
_cell.angle_gamma   90.00
#
_symmetry.space_group_name_H-M   'P 1'
#
loop_
_entity.id
_entity.type
_entity.pdbx_description
1 polymer ?
#
loop_
_entity_poly.entity_id
_entity_poly.type
_entity_poly.pdbx_seq_one_letter_code
_entity_poly.pdbx_strand_id
1 'polypeptide(L)' 'MSTLKTKKTLSQCDQILQHLQSGKTINPRQAWNLFGCYRLGARIHDLRKQNFPIVTKIIYKNGGNFAEYSLRIG' A
#
# COMPACT_ATOMS: atom_id res chain seq x y z
N MET A 1 -0.17 16.34 -17.22
CA MET A 1 -1.34 15.70 -17.87
C MET A 1 -2.03 14.83 -16.83
N SER A 2 -3.22 15.22 -16.38
CA SER A 2 -3.91 14.56 -15.27
C SER A 2 -5.13 13.82 -15.82
N THR A 3 -4.94 12.58 -16.24
CA THR A 3 -6.06 11.72 -16.64
C THR A 3 -6.77 11.20 -15.39
N LEU A 4 -8.05 11.57 -15.25
CA LEU A 4 -8.96 11.04 -14.24
C LEU A 4 -9.17 9.54 -14.48
N LYS A 5 -8.29 8.70 -13.94
CA LYS A 5 -8.50 7.26 -13.88
C LYS A 5 -9.65 6.98 -12.90
N THR A 6 -10.76 6.45 -13.40
CA THR A 6 -11.83 5.92 -12.54
C THR A 6 -11.30 4.73 -11.73
N LYS A 7 -11.88 4.44 -10.56
CA LYS A 7 -11.41 3.35 -9.66
C LYS A 7 -11.18 2.00 -10.36
N LYS A 8 -11.94 1.72 -11.43
CA LYS A 8 -11.84 0.49 -12.23
C LYS A 8 -10.56 0.39 -13.08
N THR A 9 -9.89 1.50 -13.40
CA THR A 9 -8.71 1.55 -14.27
C THR A 9 -7.40 1.89 -13.54
N LEU A 10 -7.44 2.08 -12.22
CA LEU A 10 -6.25 2.34 -11.42
C LEU A 10 -5.46 1.05 -11.23
N SER A 11 -4.13 1.12 -11.41
CA SER A 11 -3.28 -0.03 -11.10
C SER A 11 -3.34 -0.34 -9.60
N GLN A 12 -2.96 -1.57 -9.20
CA GLN A 12 -2.85 -1.90 -7.78
C GLN A 12 -1.86 -0.97 -7.05
N CYS A 13 -0.78 -0.53 -7.72
CA CYS A 13 0.14 0.47 -7.17
C CYS A 13 -0.58 1.79 -6.90
N ASP A 14 -1.36 2.29 -7.87
CA ASP A 14 -2.07 3.57 -7.74
C ASP A 14 -3.09 3.51 -6.60
N GLN A 15 -3.85 2.42 -6.49
CA GLN A 15 -4.84 2.23 -5.43
C GLN A 15 -4.20 2.17 -4.04
N ILE A 16 -3.11 1.43 -3.91
CA ILE A 16 -2.34 1.34 -2.65
C ILE A 16 -1.76 2.72 -2.31
N LEU A 17 -1.17 3.42 -3.27
CA LEU A 17 -0.60 4.74 -3.04
C LEU A 17 -1.66 5.74 -2.56
N GLN A 18 -2.84 5.79 -3.21
CA GLN A 18 -3.94 6.65 -2.78
C GLN A 18 -4.40 6.34 -1.36
N HIS A 19 -4.48 5.06 -1.00
CA HIS A 19 -4.84 4.64 0.36
C HIS A 19 -3.80 5.08 1.39
N LEU A 20 -2.51 4.95 1.07
CA LEU A 20 -1.44 5.43 1.94
C LEU A 20 -1.44 6.96 2.04
N GLN A 21 -1.69 7.68 0.94
CA GLN A 21 -1.75 9.14 0.90
C GLN A 21 -2.90 9.71 1.71
N SER A 22 -3.97 8.94 1.93
CA SER A 22 -5.04 9.33 2.85
C SER A 22 -4.67 9.18 4.33
N GLY A 23 -3.40 8.93 4.66
CA GLY A 23 -2.91 8.74 6.03
C GLY A 23 -3.23 7.37 6.63
N LYS A 24 -3.77 6.43 5.83
CA LYS A 24 -4.10 5.09 6.31
C LYS A 24 -2.90 4.15 6.14
N THR A 25 -2.85 3.13 6.98
CA THR A 25 -1.90 2.04 6.84
C THR A 25 -2.50 0.89 6.03
N ILE A 26 -1.64 0.01 5.51
CA ILE A 26 -2.07 -1.18 4.81
C ILE A 26 -1.24 -2.40 5.18
N ASN A 27 -1.89 -3.54 5.39
CA ASN A 27 -1.28 -4.84 5.59
C ASN A 27 -1.68 -5.83 4.46
N PRO A 28 -1.03 -7.00 4.34
CA PRO A 28 -1.31 -7.95 3.25
C PRO A 28 -2.78 -8.39 3.18
N ARG A 29 -3.44 -8.59 4.33
CA ARG A 29 -4.86 -8.98 4.38
C ARG A 29 -5.76 -7.86 3.86
N GLN A 30 -5.50 -6.61 4.23
CA GLN A 30 -6.23 -5.45 3.74
C GLN A 30 -6.01 -5.25 2.24
N ALA A 31 -4.78 -5.40 1.75
CA ALA A 31 -4.48 -5.28 0.31
C ALA A 31 -5.21 -6.35 -0.53
N TRP A 32 -5.34 -7.57 -0.01
CA TRP A 32 -6.18 -8.60 -0.60
C TRP A 32 -7.65 -8.18 -0.64
N ASN A 33 -8.23 -7.82 0.50
CA ASN A 33 -9.66 -7.53 0.61
C ASN A 33 -10.09 -6.25 -0.13
N LEU A 34 -9.25 -5.21 -0.15
CA LEU A 34 -9.61 -3.90 -0.71
C LEU A 34 -9.27 -3.78 -2.20
N PHE A 35 -8.15 -4.38 -2.64
CA PHE A 35 -7.57 -4.14 -3.96
C PHE A 35 -7.26 -5.43 -4.74
N GLY A 36 -7.61 -6.60 -4.20
CA GLY A 36 -7.27 -7.89 -4.80
C GLY A 36 -5.76 -8.13 -4.93
N CYS A 37 -4.95 -7.49 -4.08
CA CYS A 37 -3.49 -7.48 -4.22
C CYS A 37 -2.83 -8.51 -3.28
N TYR A 38 -2.54 -9.70 -3.82
CA TYR A 38 -1.78 -10.74 -3.10
C TYR A 38 -0.29 -10.40 -2.90
N ARG A 39 0.30 -9.63 -3.82
CA ARG A 39 1.74 -9.30 -3.82
C ARG A 39 2.00 -7.88 -3.29
N LEU A 40 1.45 -7.55 -2.12
CA LEU A 40 1.58 -6.21 -1.52
C LEU A 40 3.06 -5.78 -1.44
N GLY A 41 3.96 -6.64 -0.98
CA GLY A 41 5.39 -6.31 -0.87
C GLY A 41 6.03 -5.87 -2.18
N ALA A 42 5.65 -6.49 -3.31
CA ALA A 42 6.14 -6.10 -4.64
C ALA A 42 5.61 -4.71 -5.04
N ARG A 43 4.34 -4.42 -4.75
CA ARG A 43 3.75 -3.09 -5.02
C ARG A 43 4.38 -2.00 -4.17
N ILE A 44 4.67 -2.27 -2.89
CA ILE A 44 5.39 -1.33 -2.03
C ILE A 44 6.82 -1.10 -2.55
N HIS A 45 7.50 -2.14 -3.02
CA HIS A 45 8.83 -1.99 -3.63
C HIS A 45 8.80 -1.12 -4.90
N ASP A 46 7.81 -1.31 -5.77
CA ASP A 46 7.64 -0.48 -6.96
C ASP A 46 7.36 1.00 -6.61
N LEU A 47 6.59 1.25 -5.55
CA LEU A 47 6.35 2.61 -5.04
C LEU A 47 7.61 3.23 -4.41
N ARG A 48 8.42 2.45 -3.68
CA ARG A 48 9.71 2.92 -3.16
C ARG A 48 10.68 3.29 -4.28
N LYS A 49 10.71 2.52 -5.38
CA LYS A 49 11.49 2.85 -6.58
C LYS A 49 11.05 4.17 -7.23
N GLN A 50 9.78 4.56 -7.03
CA GLN A 50 9.25 5.86 -7.46
C GLN A 50 9.49 6.96 -6.41
N ASN A 51 10.36 6.73 -5.41
CA ASN A 51 10.71 7.66 -4.34
C ASN A 51 9.58 8.00 -3.35
N PHE A 52 8.53 7.17 -3.26
CA PHE A 52 7.53 7.36 -2.20
C PHE A 52 8.11 6.92 -0.84
N PRO A 53 8.04 7.77 0.21
CA PRO A 53 8.65 7.50 1.51
C PRO A 53 7.78 6.55 2.35
N ILE A 54 7.71 5.28 1.94
CA ILE A 54 6.88 4.27 2.60
C ILE A 54 7.68 3.54 3.67
N VAL A 55 7.24 3.67 4.92
CA VAL A 55 7.81 2.97 6.08
C VAL A 55 7.12 1.63 6.31
N THR A 56 7.83 0.72 6.96
CA THR A 56 7.31 -0.58 7.35
C THR A 56 7.39 -0.72 8.86
N LYS A 57 6.29 -1.16 9.47
CA LYS A 57 6.23 -1.57 10.86
C LYS A 57 5.86 -3.05 10.91
N ILE A 58 6.63 -3.83 11.66
CA ILE A 58 6.28 -5.24 11.94
C ILE A 58 5.33 -5.27 13.13
N ILE A 59 4.14 -5.83 12.93
CA ILE A 59 3.11 -5.99 13.96
C ILE A 59 3.14 -7.45 14.41
N TYR A 60 3.29 -7.67 15.71
CA TYR A 60 3.21 -9.00 16.33
C TYR A 60 1.81 -9.18 16.90
N LYS A 61 1.06 -10.17 16.41
CA LYS A 61 -0.32 -10.45 16.85
C LYS A 61 -0.66 -11.93 16.66
N ASN A 62 -1.38 -12.50 17.62
CA ASN A 62 -1.90 -13.87 17.57
C ASN A 62 -0.83 -14.94 17.27
N GLY A 63 0.35 -14.84 17.89
CA GLY A 63 1.44 -15.81 17.70
C GLY A 63 2.18 -15.72 16.37
N GLY A 64 1.86 -14.72 15.52
CA GLY A 64 2.57 -14.44 14.29
C GLY A 64 2.94 -12.96 14.16
N ASN A 65 3.61 -12.61 13.07
CA ASN A 65 3.89 -11.23 12.71
C ASN A 65 3.48 -10.94 11.27
N PHE A 66 3.18 -9.66 11.00
CA PHE A 66 2.92 -9.19 9.65
C PHE A 66 3.46 -7.77 9.47
N ALA A 67 3.78 -7.44 8.22
CA ALA A 67 4.19 -6.09 7.86
C ALA A 67 2.96 -5.18 7.68
N GLU A 68 3.04 -3.99 8.25
CA GLU A 68 2.12 -2.89 8.01
C GLU A 68 2.90 -1.74 7.38
N TYR A 69 2.36 -1.16 6.32
CA TYR A 69 3.00 -0.10 5.55
C TYR A 69 2.23 1.19 5.69
N SER A 70 2.95 2.31 5.77
CA SER A 70 2.38 3.65 5.81
C SER A 70 3.28 4.64 5.09
N LEU A 71 2.73 5.78 4.65
CA LEU A 71 3.57 6.90 4.23
C LEU A 71 4.15 7.58 5.46
N ARG A 72 5.45 7.92 5.39
CA ARG A 72 6.08 8.78 6.38
C ARG A 72 5.52 10.18 6.21
N ILE A 73 4.70 10.59 7.17
CA ILE A 73 4.30 11.99 7.32
C ILE A 73 5.48 12.67 8.03
N GLY A 74 6.05 13.68 7.36
CA GLY A 74 7.12 14.52 7.90
C GLY A 74 6.61 15.52 8.91
#